data_AF-A0A933FEH8-F1
#
_entry.id   AF-A0A933FEH8-F1
#
_cell.length_a   1.000
_cell.length_b   1.000
_cell.length_c   1.000
_cell.angle_alpha   90.00
_cell.angle_beta   90.00
_cell.angle_gamma   90.00
#
_symmetry.space_group_name_H-M   'P 1'
#
loop_
_entity.id
_entity.type
_entity.pdbx_description
1 polymer ?
#
loop_
_entity_poly.entity_id
_entity_poly.type
_entity_poly.pdbx_seq_one_letter_code
_entity_poly.pdbx_strand_id
1 'polypeptide(L)'
;MTALGRLAPGASLALRSVALCGALLGAVPPFEAWGAPGDPGLVLELGANGRALGMGGAHVAVADDATSLYYNPAGLGHVSGQQVGFMHAALFEGASYDYLAYAQQTGRGVWGAQMMRLSAGGVEGRDAENNVSGSVSYAETGLGIGYGFRGLAGGRLALGSSFKMISRSLGSVSNRLYGLDVGVRFLPRLGGGRLALGAVASNMMGVRQGDTSDALPRRVKLGVSGRLVDGLILTADVSHTGELEIGTEYGYRLITFRAGFADQGPTFGSGVRLFESWKFDFALQNNATLGNSARVSGAYQFGRAKARERETARVTTTLGSAEAALAERRYVDALALYDRTVEGAAPQRSGERWERLRTLVRELGLPQYPEAAKELRDGGEQGGLGLKAVRAFMDKRDEDALLLAAAAAGTDARREVFGVLLQGIEKLTFQKASPEDITSVPRLVAMKMTRVVAEFKSRRFELAVKACEQALLLAPDSPVAHERLGSVLFALGQKGRALESWKESLRLKPDNAVLKDFLKRVGAPLGLVNE
;
A
#
# COMPACT_ATOMS: atom_id res chain seq x y z
N MET A 1 2.18 8.21 -34.44
CA MET A 1 2.07 8.90 -33.13
C MET A 1 0.63 9.37 -32.85
N THR A 2 -0.39 8.54 -33.10
CA THR A 2 -1.80 8.95 -32.92
C THR A 2 -2.67 7.71 -32.69
N ALA A 3 -2.60 7.13 -31.49
CA ALA A 3 -3.57 6.16 -30.96
C ALA A 3 -3.37 5.90 -29.44
N LEU A 4 -3.05 6.93 -28.65
CA LEU A 4 -2.92 6.82 -27.18
C LEU A 4 -3.81 7.86 -26.46
N GLY A 5 -4.97 8.14 -27.04
CA GLY A 5 -5.97 9.04 -26.46
C GLY A 5 -6.99 8.27 -25.63
N ARG A 6 -7.01 8.55 -24.32
CA ARG A 6 -7.98 8.09 -23.30
C ARG A 6 -7.70 6.72 -22.68
N LEU A 7 -6.60 6.63 -21.95
CA LEU A 7 -6.47 5.68 -20.85
C LEU A 7 -6.87 6.38 -19.54
N ALA A 8 -7.70 5.72 -18.73
CA ALA A 8 -8.09 6.20 -17.40
C ALA A 8 -6.84 6.60 -16.58
N PRO A 9 -6.91 7.58 -15.66
CA PRO A 9 -5.75 8.12 -14.94
C PRO A 9 -4.87 7.04 -14.25
N GLY A 10 -5.44 5.89 -13.87
CA GLY A 10 -4.69 4.75 -13.31
C GLY A 10 -3.83 3.96 -14.31
N ALA A 11 -4.18 3.93 -15.59
CA ALA A 11 -3.46 3.17 -16.61
C ALA A 11 -2.15 3.85 -17.06
N SER A 12 -2.01 5.17 -16.88
CA SER A 12 -0.76 5.89 -17.18
C SER A 12 0.37 5.57 -16.19
N LEU A 13 0.05 5.31 -14.92
CA LEU A 13 1.01 4.90 -13.89
C LEU A 13 1.45 3.44 -14.04
N ALA A 14 0.52 2.55 -14.40
CA ALA A 14 0.82 1.14 -14.64
C ALA A 14 1.79 0.98 -15.83
N LEU A 15 1.54 1.67 -16.95
CA LEU A 15 2.46 1.65 -18.10
C LEU A 15 3.86 2.19 -17.76
N ARG A 16 3.96 3.26 -16.96
CA ARG A 16 5.24 3.80 -16.52
C ARG A 16 5.99 2.84 -15.60
N SER A 17 5.27 2.09 -14.76
CA SER A 17 5.86 1.08 -13.87
C SER A 17 6.41 -0.09 -14.66
N VAL A 18 5.68 -0.59 -15.67
CA VAL A 18 6.13 -1.66 -16.57
C VAL A 18 7.34 -1.23 -17.42
N ALA A 19 7.29 -0.02 -17.99
CA ALA A 19 8.40 0.51 -18.79
C ALA A 19 9.67 0.70 -17.95
N LEU A 20 9.54 1.12 -16.69
CA LEU A 20 10.68 1.24 -15.77
C LEU A 20 11.23 -0.12 -15.34
N CYS A 21 10.38 -1.12 -15.09
CA CYS A 21 10.83 -2.49 -14.83
C CYS A 21 11.65 -3.05 -15.99
N GLY A 22 11.22 -2.82 -17.24
CA GLY A 22 11.96 -3.24 -18.43
C GLY A 22 13.30 -2.51 -18.60
N ALA A 23 13.37 -1.21 -18.29
CA ALA A 23 14.61 -0.42 -18.40
C ALA A 23 15.66 -0.79 -17.33
N LEU A 24 15.25 -1.18 -16.12
CA LEU A 24 16.16 -1.56 -15.03
C LEU A 24 16.80 -2.95 -15.22
N LEU A 25 16.18 -3.83 -16.01
CA LEU A 25 16.72 -5.16 -16.32
C LEU A 25 17.81 -5.13 -17.41
N GLY A 26 17.86 -4.09 -18.24
CA GLY A 26 18.81 -3.97 -19.36
C GLY A 26 20.25 -3.59 -18.99
N ALA A 27 20.58 -3.47 -17.70
CA ALA A 27 21.85 -2.88 -17.22
C ALA A 27 22.82 -3.88 -16.57
N VAL A 28 22.59 -5.20 -16.68
CA VAL A 28 23.50 -6.21 -16.11
C VAL A 28 24.39 -6.77 -17.23
N PRO A 29 25.68 -6.42 -17.29
CA PRO A 29 26.59 -7.07 -18.23
C PRO A 29 26.76 -8.54 -17.81
N PRO A 30 26.79 -9.50 -18.77
CA PRO A 30 27.14 -10.87 -18.46
C PRO A 30 28.58 -10.91 -17.92
N PHE A 31 28.77 -11.54 -16.75
CA PHE A 31 30.08 -11.84 -16.21
C PHE A 31 30.38 -13.33 -16.45
N GLU A 32 31.65 -13.71 -16.63
CA GLU A 32 32.01 -15.09 -16.94
C GLU A 32 31.45 -16.08 -15.90
N ALA A 33 30.81 -17.13 -16.41
CA ALA A 33 30.13 -18.15 -15.62
C ALA A 33 31.14 -19.15 -15.03
N TRP A 34 31.01 -19.42 -13.74
CA TRP A 34 31.44 -20.69 -13.14
C TRP A 34 30.19 -21.44 -12.70
N GLY A 35 29.65 -22.24 -13.62
CA GLY A 35 28.63 -23.22 -13.30
C GLY A 35 28.54 -24.27 -14.39
N ALA A 36 28.79 -25.53 -14.04
CA ALA A 36 28.78 -26.66 -14.95
C ALA A 36 27.84 -27.76 -14.41
N PRO A 37 27.28 -28.62 -15.28
CA PRO A 37 26.57 -29.81 -14.83
C PRO A 37 27.42 -30.60 -13.84
N GLY A 38 26.92 -30.84 -12.62
CA GLY A 38 27.65 -31.52 -11.55
C GLY A 38 28.02 -30.63 -10.35
N ASP A 39 27.65 -29.35 -10.36
CA ASP A 39 27.86 -28.48 -9.20
C ASP A 39 27.13 -28.96 -7.95
N PRO A 40 27.73 -28.79 -6.75
CA PRO A 40 27.14 -29.25 -5.51
C PRO A 40 25.98 -28.35 -5.04
N GLY A 41 25.06 -28.92 -4.26
CA GLY A 41 23.96 -28.18 -3.63
C GLY A 41 22.68 -28.12 -4.45
N LEU A 42 22.33 -29.22 -5.12
CA LEU A 42 21.07 -29.37 -5.87
C LEU A 42 19.83 -29.03 -5.03
N VAL A 43 19.89 -29.31 -3.72
CA VAL A 43 18.83 -28.94 -2.75
C VAL A 43 18.50 -27.43 -2.73
N LEU A 44 19.41 -26.57 -3.21
CA LEU A 44 19.23 -25.11 -3.34
C LEU A 44 18.62 -24.66 -4.67
N GLU A 45 18.29 -25.57 -5.58
CA GLU A 45 17.70 -25.24 -6.89
C GLU A 45 16.23 -25.64 -7.04
N LEU A 46 15.70 -26.43 -6.10
CA LEU A 46 14.39 -27.06 -6.22
C LEU A 46 13.21 -26.16 -5.79
N GLY A 47 13.51 -25.05 -5.11
CA GLY A 47 12.59 -24.03 -4.62
C GLY A 47 11.99 -24.36 -3.24
N ALA A 48 11.56 -23.31 -2.53
CA ALA A 48 11.09 -23.43 -1.14
C ALA A 48 9.57 -23.38 -0.96
N ASN A 49 8.81 -22.91 -1.95
CA ASN A 49 7.34 -22.89 -1.88
C ASN A 49 6.67 -22.86 -3.26
N GLY A 50 5.36 -23.15 -3.29
CA GLY A 50 4.56 -23.11 -4.52
C GLY A 50 4.27 -21.69 -5.04
N ARG A 51 4.37 -20.65 -4.20
CA ARG A 51 4.16 -19.26 -4.65
C ARG A 51 5.23 -18.83 -5.64
N ALA A 52 6.50 -18.93 -5.24
CA ALA A 52 7.65 -18.58 -6.05
C ALA A 52 7.75 -19.48 -7.29
N LEU A 53 7.53 -20.78 -7.11
CA LEU A 53 7.62 -21.74 -8.21
C LEU A 53 6.50 -21.57 -9.24
N GLY A 54 5.29 -21.17 -8.84
CA GLY A 54 4.23 -20.78 -9.77
C GLY A 54 4.47 -19.44 -10.49
N MET A 55 5.49 -18.68 -10.08
CA MET A 55 5.96 -17.43 -10.68
C MET A 55 7.30 -17.62 -11.42
N GLY A 56 7.63 -18.84 -11.84
CA GLY A 56 8.87 -19.12 -12.56
C GLY A 56 10.13 -18.97 -11.72
N GLY A 57 10.03 -18.99 -10.38
CA GLY A 57 11.18 -18.78 -9.49
C GLY A 57 11.44 -17.30 -9.15
N ALA A 58 10.85 -16.36 -9.90
CA ALA A 58 11.02 -14.93 -9.68
C ALA A 58 10.43 -14.52 -8.32
N HIS A 59 11.30 -14.29 -7.34
CA HIS A 59 10.92 -14.07 -5.95
C HIS A 59 11.82 -13.08 -5.19
N VAL A 60 12.95 -12.65 -5.73
CA VAL A 60 13.96 -11.83 -5.02
C VAL A 60 13.40 -10.48 -4.56
N ALA A 61 12.55 -9.83 -5.37
CA ALA A 61 11.94 -8.55 -5.03
C ALA A 61 10.61 -8.64 -4.26
N VAL A 62 9.97 -9.82 -4.27
CA VAL A 62 8.66 -10.06 -3.66
C VAL A 62 8.70 -10.89 -2.38
N ALA A 63 9.86 -11.48 -2.04
CA ALA A 63 10.06 -12.25 -0.82
C ALA A 63 9.62 -11.48 0.45
N ASP A 64 8.65 -12.04 1.16
CA ASP A 64 8.01 -11.43 2.33
C ASP A 64 7.43 -12.44 3.34
N ASP A 65 7.81 -13.71 3.26
CA ASP A 65 7.37 -14.78 4.17
C ASP A 65 8.55 -15.57 4.77
N ALA A 66 8.28 -16.58 5.60
CA ALA A 66 9.30 -17.40 6.25
C ALA A 66 10.29 -18.05 5.27
N THR A 67 9.86 -18.32 4.04
CA THR A 67 10.72 -18.91 3.00
C THR A 67 11.66 -17.90 2.35
N SER A 68 11.59 -16.62 2.74
CA SER A 68 12.51 -15.56 2.27
C SER A 68 13.97 -15.92 2.50
N LEU A 69 14.30 -16.72 3.52
CA LEU A 69 15.67 -17.20 3.75
C LEU A 69 16.26 -17.98 2.57
N TYR A 70 15.42 -18.59 1.73
CA TYR A 70 15.84 -19.31 0.52
C TYR A 70 16.09 -18.35 -0.65
N TYR A 71 15.22 -17.35 -0.83
CA TYR A 71 15.22 -16.48 -2.03
C TYR A 71 15.98 -15.16 -1.82
N ASN A 72 15.66 -14.44 -0.75
CA ASN A 72 16.31 -13.18 -0.39
C ASN A 72 16.12 -12.91 1.13
N PRO A 73 17.16 -13.04 1.96
CA PRO A 73 17.02 -12.89 3.42
C PRO A 73 16.57 -11.49 3.86
N ALA A 74 16.70 -10.44 3.03
CA ALA A 74 16.11 -9.14 3.33
C ALA A 74 14.58 -9.15 3.34
N GLY A 75 13.96 -10.10 2.61
CA GLY A 75 12.53 -10.34 2.65
C GLY A 75 12.02 -10.72 4.03
N LEU A 76 12.86 -11.38 4.85
CA LEU A 76 12.52 -11.81 6.20
C LEU A 76 12.14 -10.62 7.10
N GLY A 77 12.73 -9.44 6.90
CA GLY A 77 12.37 -8.21 7.62
C GLY A 77 10.93 -7.71 7.36
N HIS A 78 10.20 -8.30 6.42
CA HIS A 78 8.80 -7.99 6.14
C HIS A 78 7.82 -8.97 6.80
N VAL A 79 8.33 -10.06 7.37
CA VAL A 79 7.50 -11.01 8.12
C VAL A 79 7.07 -10.36 9.44
N SER A 80 5.77 -10.37 9.69
CA SER A 80 5.20 -9.85 10.94
C SER A 80 4.89 -11.01 11.88
N GLY A 81 5.17 -10.87 13.18
CA GLY A 81 4.87 -11.91 14.16
C GLY A 81 5.66 -13.21 13.94
N GLN A 82 4.98 -14.35 14.03
CA GLN A 82 5.59 -15.67 13.86
C GLN A 82 4.95 -16.37 12.66
N GLN A 83 5.76 -17.05 11.86
CA GLN A 83 5.27 -17.77 10.69
C GLN A 83 6.03 -19.09 10.54
N VAL A 84 5.31 -20.15 10.20
CA VAL A 84 5.90 -21.41 9.74
C VAL A 84 5.44 -21.68 8.31
N GLY A 85 6.33 -22.17 7.47
CA GLY A 85 6.04 -22.58 6.10
C GLY A 85 6.64 -23.96 5.83
N PHE A 86 5.96 -24.78 5.05
CA PHE A 86 6.43 -26.09 4.63
C PHE A 86 6.10 -26.35 3.17
N MET A 87 6.87 -27.21 2.53
CA MET A 87 6.61 -27.69 1.17
C MET A 87 7.01 -29.16 1.05
N HIS A 88 6.25 -29.90 0.28
CA HIS A 88 6.58 -31.25 -0.17
C HIS A 88 6.47 -31.34 -1.69
N ALA A 89 7.42 -32.03 -2.30
CA ALA A 89 7.46 -32.34 -3.72
C ALA A 89 7.84 -33.81 -3.94
N ALA A 90 6.96 -34.56 -4.60
CA ALA A 90 7.30 -35.84 -5.19
C ALA A 90 8.00 -35.57 -6.53
N LEU A 91 9.23 -36.07 -6.67
CA LEU A 91 10.06 -35.93 -7.86
C LEU A 91 10.12 -37.27 -8.61
N PHE A 92 10.83 -37.28 -9.74
CA PHE A 92 10.98 -38.47 -10.57
C PHE A 92 11.78 -39.58 -9.88
N GLU A 93 11.57 -40.83 -10.30
CA GLU A 93 12.31 -42.01 -9.82
C GLU A 93 12.27 -42.18 -8.28
N GLY A 94 11.13 -41.87 -7.67
CA GLY A 94 10.93 -42.02 -6.22
C GLY A 94 11.69 -41.02 -5.35
N ALA A 95 12.31 -40.00 -5.96
CA ALA A 95 12.93 -38.91 -5.21
C ALA A 95 11.88 -38.00 -4.57
N SER A 96 12.23 -37.41 -3.43
CA SER A 96 11.38 -36.47 -2.72
C SER A 96 12.18 -35.26 -2.26
N TYR A 97 11.50 -34.12 -2.22
CA TYR A 97 12.04 -32.89 -1.68
C TYR A 97 11.09 -32.25 -0.67
N ASP A 98 11.62 -31.96 0.52
CA ASP A 98 10.91 -31.35 1.63
C ASP A 98 11.58 -30.04 2.01
N TYR A 99 10.79 -29.03 2.31
CA TYR A 99 11.25 -27.75 2.82
C TYR A 99 10.44 -27.34 4.04
N LEU A 100 11.09 -26.78 5.05
CA LEU A 100 10.50 -26.24 6.26
C LEU A 100 11.19 -24.90 6.59
N ALA A 101 10.41 -23.88 6.91
CA ALA A 101 10.92 -22.60 7.37
C ALA A 101 10.12 -22.08 8.55
N TYR A 102 10.81 -21.38 9.44
CA TYR A 102 10.26 -20.67 10.57
C TYR A 102 10.81 -19.24 10.59
N ALA A 103 9.95 -18.28 10.92
CA ALA A 103 10.31 -16.88 11.09
C ALA A 103 9.68 -16.32 12.36
N GLN A 104 10.45 -15.55 13.10
CA GLN A 104 10.05 -14.93 14.35
C GLN A 104 10.51 -13.48 14.40
N GLN A 105 9.54 -12.57 14.45
CA GLN A 105 9.81 -11.17 14.69
C GLN A 105 10.31 -10.96 16.13
N THR A 106 11.44 -10.28 16.25
CA THR A 106 12.09 -9.89 17.52
C THR A 106 12.52 -8.43 17.43
N GLY A 107 11.80 -7.55 18.13
CA GLY A 107 12.06 -6.10 18.11
C GLY A 107 11.89 -5.51 16.71
N ARG A 108 12.96 -4.95 16.15
CA ARG A 108 12.98 -4.29 14.82
C ARG A 108 13.40 -5.19 13.66
N GLY A 109 13.69 -6.46 13.92
CA GLY A 109 14.03 -7.43 12.89
C GLY A 109 13.35 -8.77 13.12
N VAL A 110 13.72 -9.73 12.28
CA VAL A 110 13.13 -11.04 12.23
C VAL A 110 14.26 -12.04 12.06
N TRP A 111 14.37 -12.99 12.98
CA TRP A 111 15.23 -14.14 12.76
C TRP A 111 14.41 -15.28 12.17
N GLY A 112 15.06 -16.18 11.46
CA GLY A 112 14.41 -17.36 10.92
C GLY A 112 15.37 -18.54 10.84
N ALA A 113 14.78 -19.72 10.70
CA ALA A 113 15.48 -20.96 10.47
C ALA A 113 14.82 -21.71 9.31
N GLN A 114 15.61 -22.49 8.58
CA GLN A 114 15.11 -23.31 7.49
C GLN A 114 15.77 -24.68 7.49
N MET A 115 15.04 -25.68 7.01
CA MET A 115 15.51 -27.02 6.71
C MET A 115 15.03 -27.39 5.31
N MET A 116 15.89 -28.04 4.55
CA MET A 116 15.57 -28.59 3.25
C MET A 116 16.18 -29.96 3.13
N ARG A 117 15.46 -30.90 2.53
CA ARG A 117 15.92 -32.26 2.36
C ARG A 117 15.55 -32.77 0.98
N LEU A 118 16.55 -33.19 0.22
CA LEU A 118 16.40 -33.98 -0.98
C LEU A 118 16.78 -35.42 -0.64
N SER A 119 15.97 -36.38 -1.03
CA SER A 119 16.31 -37.79 -0.92
C SER A 119 15.89 -38.56 -2.17
N ALA A 120 16.76 -39.46 -2.62
CA ALA A 120 16.48 -40.45 -3.64
C ALA A 120 17.05 -41.79 -3.17
N GLY A 121 16.28 -42.86 -3.26
CA GLY A 121 16.68 -44.16 -2.73
C GLY A 121 16.09 -45.30 -3.55
N GLY A 122 16.50 -46.53 -3.22
CA GLY A 122 16.07 -47.72 -3.96
C GLY A 122 16.83 -47.96 -5.26
N VAL A 123 18.00 -47.32 -5.43
CA VAL A 123 18.88 -47.60 -6.58
C VAL A 123 19.68 -48.87 -6.29
N GLU A 124 19.64 -49.83 -7.21
CA GLU A 124 20.43 -51.06 -7.10
C GLU A 124 21.93 -50.74 -7.27
N GLY A 125 22.73 -51.04 -6.26
CA GLY A 125 24.18 -50.95 -6.31
C GLY A 125 24.77 -52.19 -6.98
N ARG A 126 25.80 -52.00 -7.80
CA ARG A 126 26.57 -53.09 -8.41
C ARG A 126 28.06 -52.91 -8.18
N ASP A 127 28.79 -54.01 -8.03
CA ASP A 127 30.26 -54.03 -7.93
C ASP A 127 30.92 -53.98 -9.32
N ALA A 128 32.26 -54.04 -9.36
CA ALA A 128 33.03 -53.98 -10.61
C ALA A 128 32.80 -55.21 -11.51
N GLU A 129 32.40 -56.32 -10.90
CA GLU A 129 32.06 -57.60 -11.54
C GLU A 129 30.56 -57.68 -11.93
N ASN A 130 29.82 -56.57 -11.79
CA ASN A 130 28.39 -56.43 -12.12
C ASN A 130 27.44 -57.27 -11.22
N ASN A 131 27.89 -57.71 -10.04
CA ASN A 131 27.03 -58.35 -9.03
C ASN A 131 26.31 -57.28 -8.21
N VAL A 132 25.10 -57.60 -7.75
CA VAL A 132 24.32 -56.71 -6.87
C VAL A 132 25.01 -56.58 -5.51
N SER A 133 25.40 -55.37 -5.14
CA SER A 133 26.19 -55.05 -3.94
C SER A 133 25.36 -54.37 -2.83
N GLY A 134 24.04 -54.25 -3.01
CA GLY A 134 23.11 -53.64 -2.06
C GLY A 134 22.30 -52.50 -2.68
N SER A 135 21.72 -51.62 -1.86
CA SER A 135 21.02 -50.42 -2.34
C SER A 135 21.86 -49.16 -2.11
N VAL A 136 22.02 -48.33 -3.13
CA VAL A 136 22.63 -47.00 -3.02
C VAL A 136 21.52 -45.97 -2.80
N SER A 137 21.71 -45.09 -1.82
CA SER A 137 20.83 -43.97 -1.55
C SER A 137 21.59 -42.65 -1.62
N TYR A 138 20.88 -41.62 -2.05
CA TYR A 138 21.33 -40.24 -2.10
C TYR A 138 20.48 -39.38 -1.17
N ALA A 139 21.13 -38.54 -0.37
CA ALA A 139 20.44 -37.53 0.41
C ALA A 139 21.27 -36.26 0.51
N GLU A 140 20.61 -35.11 0.40
CA GLU A 140 21.15 -33.80 0.77
C GLU A 140 20.24 -33.18 1.83
N THR A 141 20.81 -32.77 2.96
CA THR A 141 20.10 -32.06 4.02
C THR A 141 20.75 -30.70 4.22
N GLY A 142 20.01 -29.64 3.92
CA GLY A 142 20.39 -28.26 4.20
C GLY A 142 19.73 -27.75 5.47
N LEU A 143 20.51 -27.11 6.34
CA LEU A 143 20.03 -26.34 7.48
C LEU A 143 20.48 -24.90 7.31
N GLY A 144 19.63 -23.94 7.67
CA GLY A 144 19.99 -22.53 7.62
C GLY A 144 19.37 -21.71 8.74
N ILE A 145 20.05 -20.63 9.09
CA ILE A 145 19.58 -19.60 10.01
C ILE A 145 19.86 -18.24 9.38
N GLY A 146 18.99 -17.27 9.63
CA GLY A 146 19.25 -15.92 9.14
C GLY A 146 18.50 -14.85 9.91
N TYR A 147 18.79 -13.61 9.55
CA TYR A 147 18.21 -12.43 10.15
C TYR A 147 17.90 -11.39 9.08
N GLY A 148 16.71 -10.81 9.15
CA GLY A 148 16.24 -9.72 8.31
C GLY A 148 15.88 -8.50 9.15
N PHE A 149 16.29 -7.32 8.69
CA PHE A 149 16.02 -6.06 9.36
C PHE A 149 15.32 -5.10 8.41
N ARG A 150 14.20 -4.51 8.86
CA ARG A 150 13.45 -3.48 8.14
C ARG A 150 13.32 -2.24 9.02
N GLY A 151 14.03 -1.18 8.65
CA GLY A 151 14.03 0.05 9.44
C GLY A 151 14.81 1.21 8.85
N LEU A 152 15.61 0.97 7.81
CA LEU A 152 16.36 2.03 7.13
C LEU A 152 15.47 2.80 6.15
N ALA A 153 15.82 4.06 5.91
CA ALA A 153 15.14 4.95 4.97
C ALA A 153 13.61 5.10 5.19
N GLY A 154 13.14 5.03 6.44
CA GLY A 154 11.70 5.07 6.75
C GLY A 154 10.99 3.75 6.42
N GLY A 155 11.63 2.62 6.71
CA GLY A 155 11.07 1.26 6.48
C GLY A 155 11.03 0.82 5.01
N ARG A 156 11.63 1.60 4.11
CA ARG A 156 11.71 1.34 2.66
C ARG A 156 12.90 0.47 2.28
N LEU A 157 13.94 0.43 3.10
CA LEU A 157 15.11 -0.41 2.87
C LEU A 157 15.17 -1.51 3.93
N ALA A 158 15.24 -2.75 3.45
CA ALA A 158 15.47 -3.93 4.25
C ALA A 158 16.79 -4.59 3.85
N LEU A 159 17.49 -5.12 4.84
CA LEU A 159 18.73 -5.87 4.71
C LEU A 159 18.52 -7.24 5.35
N GLY A 160 19.23 -8.25 4.89
CA GLY A 160 19.25 -9.53 5.58
C GLY A 160 20.46 -10.37 5.24
N SER A 161 20.73 -11.35 6.09
CA SER A 161 21.75 -12.37 5.88
C SER A 161 21.25 -13.74 6.29
N SER A 162 21.79 -14.78 5.67
CA SER A 162 21.56 -16.16 6.08
C SER A 162 22.84 -16.97 5.99
N PHE A 163 23.02 -17.87 6.94
CA PHE A 163 24.05 -18.89 6.92
C PHE A 163 23.40 -20.24 6.69
N LYS A 164 24.04 -21.09 5.89
CA LYS A 164 23.55 -22.44 5.61
C LYS A 164 24.66 -23.47 5.64
N MET A 165 24.30 -24.66 6.08
CA MET A 165 25.11 -25.87 6.11
C MET A 165 24.37 -26.95 5.32
N ILE A 166 25.04 -27.58 4.35
CA ILE A 166 24.49 -28.67 3.54
C ILE A 166 25.32 -29.91 3.81
N SER A 167 24.67 -30.98 4.27
CA SER A 167 25.27 -32.29 4.41
C SER A 167 24.77 -33.18 3.29
N ARG A 168 25.67 -33.75 2.49
CA ARG A 168 25.34 -34.68 1.41
C ARG A 168 25.89 -36.05 1.74
N SER A 169 25.10 -37.09 1.44
CA SER A 169 25.50 -38.49 1.52
C SER A 169 25.13 -39.23 0.24
N LEU A 170 26.07 -39.99 -0.30
CA LEU A 170 25.87 -40.86 -1.45
C LEU A 170 26.53 -42.22 -1.13
N GLY A 171 25.69 -43.23 -0.85
CA GLY A 171 26.19 -44.51 -0.35
C GLY A 171 27.00 -44.34 0.94
N SER A 172 28.27 -44.74 0.93
CA SER A 172 29.18 -44.65 2.07
C SER A 172 29.92 -43.31 2.19
N VAL A 173 29.84 -42.44 1.18
CA VAL A 173 30.58 -41.17 1.14
C VAL A 173 29.68 -40.03 1.64
N SER A 174 30.24 -39.13 2.45
CA SER A 174 29.54 -37.91 2.90
C SER A 174 30.45 -36.70 2.90
N ASN A 175 29.88 -35.52 2.64
CA ASN A 175 30.59 -34.25 2.75
C ASN A 175 29.68 -33.16 3.32
N ARG A 176 30.29 -32.02 3.71
CA ARG A 176 29.57 -30.84 4.21
C ARG A 176 30.03 -29.59 3.50
N LEU A 177 29.05 -28.74 3.19
CA LEU A 177 29.25 -27.49 2.48
C LEU A 177 28.62 -26.36 3.30
N TYR A 178 29.19 -25.18 3.20
CA TYR A 178 28.72 -24.00 3.92
C TYR A 178 28.50 -22.85 2.95
N GLY A 179 27.50 -22.02 3.25
CA GLY A 179 27.18 -20.84 2.46
C GLY A 179 26.74 -19.68 3.33
N LEU A 180 27.02 -18.47 2.85
CA LEU A 180 26.55 -17.22 3.42
C LEU A 180 25.84 -16.44 2.31
N ASP A 181 24.61 -16.02 2.57
CA ASP A 181 23.84 -15.18 1.66
C ASP A 181 23.62 -13.80 2.29
N VAL A 182 23.68 -12.77 1.47
CA VAL A 182 23.41 -11.37 1.85
C VAL A 182 22.43 -10.78 0.87
N GLY A 183 21.37 -10.19 1.40
CA GLY A 183 20.24 -9.68 0.63
C GLY A 183 19.91 -8.23 0.96
N VAL A 184 19.36 -7.54 -0.03
CA VAL A 184 18.79 -6.20 0.08
C VAL A 184 17.43 -6.20 -0.61
N ARG A 185 16.48 -5.45 -0.04
CA ARG A 185 15.19 -5.13 -0.67
C ARG A 185 14.84 -3.67 -0.44
N PHE A 186 14.48 -2.97 -1.52
CA PHE A 186 14.21 -1.54 -1.50
C PHE A 186 12.88 -1.20 -2.16
N LEU A 187 12.05 -0.39 -1.49
CA LEU A 187 10.77 0.10 -1.97
C LEU A 187 10.87 1.60 -2.29
N PRO A 188 11.19 1.98 -3.55
CA PRO A 188 11.27 3.38 -3.94
C PRO A 188 9.91 4.09 -3.84
N ARG A 189 9.94 5.41 -3.62
CA ARG A 189 8.73 6.26 -3.65
C ARG A 189 8.18 6.49 -5.05
N LEU A 190 8.96 6.15 -6.08
CA LEU A 190 8.56 6.28 -7.47
C LEU A 190 7.37 5.34 -7.78
N GLY A 191 6.45 5.80 -8.64
CA GLY A 191 5.27 5.01 -9.02
C GLY A 191 4.23 4.82 -7.89
N GLY A 192 4.23 5.68 -6.86
CA GLY A 192 3.27 5.61 -5.75
C GLY A 192 3.51 4.45 -4.77
N GLY A 193 4.77 4.02 -4.62
CA GLY A 193 5.14 2.92 -3.70
C GLY A 193 4.75 1.53 -4.18
N ARG A 194 4.46 1.38 -5.48
CA ARG A 194 4.04 0.12 -6.11
C ARG A 194 5.21 -0.71 -6.66
N LEU A 195 6.44 -0.19 -6.59
CA LEU A 195 7.64 -0.84 -7.09
C LEU A 195 8.49 -1.36 -5.92
N ALA A 196 9.13 -2.51 -6.13
CA ALA A 196 10.18 -3.01 -5.23
C ALA A 196 11.36 -3.54 -6.05
N LEU A 197 12.56 -3.30 -5.54
CA LEU A 197 13.81 -3.79 -6.06
C LEU A 197 14.42 -4.76 -5.04
N GLY A 198 15.04 -5.82 -5.52
CA GLY A 198 15.75 -6.78 -4.69
C GLY A 198 17.11 -7.12 -5.28
N ALA A 199 18.06 -7.42 -4.42
CA ALA A 199 19.35 -7.97 -4.80
C ALA A 199 19.76 -9.00 -3.77
N VAL A 200 20.36 -10.10 -4.21
CA VAL A 200 20.90 -11.13 -3.33
C VAL A 200 22.21 -11.67 -3.87
N ALA A 201 23.20 -11.78 -3.00
CA ALA A 201 24.45 -12.48 -3.24
C ALA A 201 24.46 -13.74 -2.37
N SER A 202 24.40 -14.90 -3.00
CA SER A 202 24.28 -16.21 -2.36
C SER A 202 25.59 -16.99 -2.43
N ASN A 203 25.85 -17.83 -1.42
CA ASN A 203 27.03 -18.70 -1.32
C ASN A 203 28.36 -17.92 -1.34
N MET A 204 28.40 -16.74 -0.73
CA MET A 204 29.60 -15.88 -0.72
C MET A 204 30.78 -16.48 0.08
N MET A 205 30.50 -17.48 0.91
CA MET A 205 31.49 -18.27 1.64
C MET A 205 31.64 -19.65 0.99
N GLY A 206 32.88 -20.07 0.72
CA GLY A 206 33.19 -21.40 0.22
C GLY A 206 34.20 -22.08 1.14
N VAL A 207 33.72 -22.90 2.07
CA VAL A 207 34.58 -23.70 2.96
C VAL A 207 34.61 -25.14 2.45
N ARG A 208 35.83 -25.65 2.26
CA ARG A 208 36.12 -27.00 1.79
C ARG A 208 36.15 -27.95 2.99
N GLN A 209 35.36 -29.01 3.00
CA GLN A 209 35.41 -30.02 4.06
C GLN A 209 35.06 -31.43 3.52
N GLY A 210 36.00 -32.36 3.65
CA GLY A 210 35.90 -33.75 3.16
C GLY A 210 36.93 -34.06 2.06
N ASP A 211 36.79 -35.23 1.43
CA ASP A 211 37.73 -35.74 0.41
C ASP A 211 37.48 -35.16 -1.00
N THR A 212 36.50 -34.26 -1.14
CA THR A 212 36.10 -33.64 -2.42
C THR A 212 36.45 -32.15 -2.46
N SER A 213 36.85 -31.64 -3.63
CA SER A 213 37.12 -30.20 -3.86
C SER A 213 35.86 -29.33 -4.02
N ASP A 214 34.67 -29.90 -3.82
CA ASP A 214 33.35 -29.28 -4.01
C ASP A 214 33.15 -28.02 -3.15
N ALA A 215 32.63 -26.95 -3.75
CA ALA A 215 32.20 -25.73 -3.07
C ALA A 215 30.89 -25.22 -3.69
N LEU A 216 30.04 -24.58 -2.88
CA LEU A 216 28.76 -24.05 -3.38
C LEU A 216 29.01 -22.94 -4.41
N PRO A 217 28.34 -22.97 -5.57
CA PRO A 217 28.52 -21.96 -6.60
C PRO A 217 27.99 -20.61 -6.12
N ARG A 218 28.81 -19.58 -6.24
CA ARG A 218 28.43 -18.19 -5.92
C ARG A 218 27.36 -17.74 -6.91
N ARG A 219 26.31 -17.09 -6.41
CA ARG A 219 25.25 -16.54 -7.28
C ARG A 219 24.90 -15.13 -6.89
N VAL A 220 24.74 -14.26 -7.87
CA VAL A 220 24.12 -12.95 -7.68
C VAL A 220 22.85 -12.90 -8.51
N LYS A 221 21.75 -12.47 -7.89
CA LYS A 221 20.47 -12.21 -8.57
C LYS A 221 19.99 -10.79 -8.26
N LEU A 222 19.44 -10.14 -9.27
CA LEU A 222 18.73 -8.88 -9.15
C LEU A 222 17.26 -9.12 -9.49
N GLY A 223 16.36 -8.52 -8.73
CA GLY A 223 14.92 -8.66 -8.90
C GLY A 223 14.22 -7.31 -8.96
N VAL A 224 13.17 -7.23 -9.75
CA VAL A 224 12.25 -6.10 -9.80
C VAL A 224 10.82 -6.61 -9.74
N SER A 225 9.97 -5.90 -9.00
CA SER A 225 8.54 -6.16 -9.00
C SER A 225 7.72 -4.88 -9.02
N GLY A 226 6.55 -4.96 -9.63
CA GLY A 226 5.60 -3.86 -9.75
C GLY A 226 4.17 -4.34 -9.51
N ARG A 227 3.44 -3.61 -8.68
CA ARG A 227 1.99 -3.76 -8.52
C ARG A 227 1.29 -2.84 -9.52
N LEU A 228 0.68 -3.39 -10.56
CA LEU A 228 0.04 -2.59 -11.61
C LEU A 228 -1.31 -2.05 -11.13
N VAL A 229 -2.11 -2.95 -10.55
CA VAL A 229 -3.42 -2.69 -9.94
C VAL A 229 -3.55 -3.51 -8.67
N ASP A 230 -4.58 -3.27 -7.88
CA ASP A 230 -4.83 -4.05 -6.68
C ASP A 230 -4.99 -5.53 -7.03
N GLY A 231 -4.21 -6.37 -6.37
CA GLY A 231 -4.18 -7.82 -6.58
C GLY A 231 -3.27 -8.31 -7.70
N LEU A 232 -2.77 -7.46 -8.62
CA LEU A 232 -1.89 -7.89 -9.73
C LEU A 232 -0.43 -7.45 -9.51
N ILE A 233 0.47 -8.43 -9.44
CA ILE A 233 1.92 -8.24 -9.36
C ILE A 233 2.57 -8.80 -10.62
N LEU A 234 3.53 -8.07 -11.17
CA LEU A 234 4.54 -8.58 -12.11
C LEU A 234 5.89 -8.53 -11.42
N THR A 235 6.69 -9.58 -11.61
CA THR A 235 8.04 -9.69 -11.07
C THR A 235 8.96 -10.32 -12.09
N ALA A 236 10.23 -9.93 -12.05
CA ALA A 236 11.27 -10.50 -12.88
C ALA A 236 12.59 -10.50 -12.12
N ASP A 237 13.30 -11.61 -12.18
CA ASP A 237 14.62 -11.78 -11.59
C ASP A 237 15.62 -12.18 -12.68
N VAL A 238 16.83 -11.63 -12.62
CA VAL A 238 17.93 -11.94 -13.52
C VAL A 238 19.15 -12.36 -12.69
N SER A 239 19.78 -13.47 -13.07
CA SER A 239 21.02 -13.93 -12.46
C SER A 239 22.24 -13.31 -13.16
N HIS A 240 23.38 -13.32 -12.48
CA HIS A 240 24.67 -12.99 -13.09
C HIS A 240 25.07 -13.91 -14.25
N THR A 241 24.49 -15.13 -14.34
CA THR A 241 24.67 -16.07 -15.46
C THR A 241 23.76 -15.75 -16.65
N GLY A 242 22.86 -14.77 -16.52
CA GLY A 242 21.92 -14.38 -17.57
C GLY A 242 20.60 -15.15 -17.56
N GLU A 243 20.38 -16.02 -16.57
CA GLU A 243 19.10 -16.74 -16.39
C GLU A 243 18.01 -15.73 -16.04
N LEU A 244 16.89 -15.81 -16.76
CA LEU A 244 15.77 -14.88 -16.62
C LEU A 244 14.53 -15.62 -16.10
N GLU A 245 14.03 -15.16 -14.96
CA GLU A 245 12.82 -15.67 -14.33
C GLU A 245 11.77 -14.56 -14.36
N ILE A 246 10.58 -14.83 -14.89
CA ILE A 246 9.48 -13.86 -14.95
C ILE A 246 8.24 -14.48 -14.34
N GLY A 247 7.51 -13.72 -13.54
CA GLY A 247 6.32 -14.19 -12.85
C GLY A 247 5.22 -13.14 -12.72
N THR A 248 3.99 -13.64 -12.60
CA THR A 248 2.83 -12.84 -12.24
C THR A 248 2.01 -13.50 -11.14
N GLU A 249 1.42 -12.68 -10.27
CA GLU A 249 0.49 -13.09 -9.23
C GLU A 249 -0.77 -12.24 -9.33
N TYR A 250 -1.94 -12.88 -9.49
CA TYR A 250 -3.25 -12.24 -9.45
C TYR A 250 -4.10 -12.79 -8.31
N GLY A 251 -4.36 -11.95 -7.31
CA GLY A 251 -5.21 -12.27 -6.17
C GLY A 251 -6.67 -11.85 -6.38
N TYR A 252 -7.60 -12.78 -6.21
CA TYR A 252 -9.04 -12.53 -6.19
C TYR A 252 -9.68 -13.17 -4.94
N ARG A 253 -10.12 -12.33 -4.00
CA ARG A 253 -10.66 -12.74 -2.69
C ARG A 253 -9.69 -13.65 -1.92
N LEU A 254 -10.06 -14.91 -1.73
CA LEU A 254 -9.29 -15.92 -1.00
C LEU A 254 -8.33 -16.70 -1.92
N ILE A 255 -8.50 -16.59 -3.25
CA ILE A 255 -7.78 -17.37 -4.24
C ILE A 255 -6.72 -16.49 -4.91
N THR A 256 -5.61 -17.10 -5.29
CA THR A 256 -4.53 -16.45 -6.05
C THR A 256 -4.16 -17.34 -7.22
N PHE A 257 -3.97 -16.75 -8.39
CA PHE A 257 -3.47 -17.42 -9.59
C PHE A 257 -2.09 -16.88 -9.93
N ARG A 258 -1.23 -17.77 -10.43
CA ARG A 258 0.15 -17.45 -10.78
C ARG A 258 0.52 -18.13 -12.08
N ALA A 259 1.32 -17.41 -12.85
CA ALA A 259 1.99 -17.95 -14.01
C ALA A 259 3.40 -17.38 -14.04
N GLY A 260 4.34 -18.15 -14.57
CA GLY A 260 5.69 -17.67 -14.77
C GLY A 260 6.44 -18.47 -15.82
N PHE A 261 7.62 -17.97 -16.15
CA PHE A 261 8.51 -18.55 -17.12
C PHE A 261 9.94 -18.51 -16.58
N ALA A 262 10.64 -19.62 -16.71
CA ALA A 262 12.06 -19.78 -16.40
C ALA A 262 12.71 -20.59 -17.53
N ASP A 263 14.02 -20.78 -17.49
CA ASP A 263 14.76 -21.56 -18.50
C ASP A 263 14.25 -23.00 -18.67
N GLN A 264 13.66 -23.55 -17.60
CA GLN A 264 13.08 -24.89 -17.57
C GLN A 264 11.73 -24.98 -18.32
N GLY A 265 11.08 -23.85 -18.59
CA GLY A 265 9.77 -23.75 -19.25
C GLY A 265 8.72 -22.97 -18.44
N PRO A 266 7.45 -23.02 -18.89
CA PRO A 266 6.34 -22.35 -18.22
C PRO A 266 5.97 -23.03 -16.89
N THR A 267 5.54 -22.22 -15.94
CA THR A 267 5.07 -22.63 -14.62
C THR A 267 3.71 -22.04 -14.32
N PHE A 268 2.92 -22.78 -13.54
CA PHE A 268 1.60 -22.34 -13.10
C PHE A 268 1.46 -22.58 -11.61
N GLY A 269 0.73 -21.72 -10.93
CA GLY A 269 0.43 -21.92 -9.52
C GLY A 269 -0.93 -21.39 -9.12
N SER A 270 -1.46 -21.95 -8.05
CA SER A 270 -2.64 -21.43 -7.38
C SER A 270 -2.41 -21.41 -5.88
N GLY A 271 -3.08 -20.50 -5.18
CA GLY A 271 -3.05 -20.45 -3.74
C GLY A 271 -4.41 -20.12 -3.16
N VAL A 272 -4.68 -20.64 -1.96
CA VAL A 272 -5.87 -20.33 -1.18
C VAL A 272 -5.44 -19.85 0.20
N ARG A 273 -6.03 -18.75 0.65
CA ARG A 273 -5.88 -18.23 2.01
C ARG A 273 -7.14 -18.54 2.81
N LEU A 274 -6.99 -19.22 3.95
CA LEU A 274 -8.09 -19.59 4.84
C LEU A 274 -7.92 -18.95 6.21
N PHE A 275 -9.02 -18.46 6.78
CA PHE A 275 -9.08 -17.89 8.14
C PHE A 275 -8.03 -16.80 8.42
N GLU A 276 -7.56 -16.11 7.38
CA GLU A 276 -6.45 -15.14 7.39
C GLU A 276 -5.08 -15.69 7.85
N SER A 277 -5.00 -16.81 8.56
CA SER A 277 -3.76 -17.40 9.09
C SER A 277 -3.16 -18.50 8.22
N TRP A 278 -3.98 -19.28 7.52
CA TRP A 278 -3.51 -20.38 6.69
C TRP A 278 -3.37 -19.95 5.24
N LYS A 279 -2.31 -20.42 4.59
CA LYS A 279 -2.09 -20.30 3.16
C LYS A 279 -1.68 -21.67 2.63
N PHE A 280 -2.32 -22.11 1.56
CA PHE A 280 -1.92 -23.31 0.82
C PHE A 280 -1.62 -22.89 -0.61
N ASP A 281 -0.50 -23.34 -1.15
CA ASP A 281 -0.13 -23.08 -2.53
C ASP A 281 0.21 -24.40 -3.23
N PHE A 282 -0.22 -24.49 -4.48
CA PHE A 282 0.09 -25.55 -5.42
C PHE A 282 0.85 -24.94 -6.61
N ALA A 283 1.92 -25.61 -7.06
CA ALA A 283 2.65 -25.23 -8.27
C ALA A 283 2.86 -26.44 -9.18
N LEU A 284 2.72 -26.19 -10.48
CA LEU A 284 3.06 -27.11 -11.55
C LEU A 284 4.24 -26.54 -12.33
N GLN A 285 5.29 -27.32 -12.46
CA GLN A 285 6.47 -27.01 -13.27
C GLN A 285 6.58 -28.01 -14.39
N ASN A 286 6.68 -27.52 -15.62
CA ASN A 286 6.93 -28.35 -16.79
C ASN A 286 8.43 -28.34 -17.09
N ASN A 287 9.04 -29.52 -17.23
CA ASN A 287 10.41 -29.69 -17.69
C ASN A 287 10.37 -30.49 -19.01
N ALA A 288 11.08 -30.02 -20.03
CA ALA A 288 11.05 -30.61 -21.37
C ALA A 288 11.57 -32.07 -21.44
N THR A 289 12.42 -32.48 -20.50
CA THR A 289 13.08 -33.80 -20.47
C THR A 289 12.40 -34.76 -19.51
N LEU A 290 12.12 -34.31 -18.28
CA LEU A 290 11.57 -35.16 -17.22
C LEU A 290 10.03 -35.13 -17.19
N GLY A 291 9.40 -34.11 -17.76
CA GLY A 291 7.96 -33.91 -17.76
C GLY A 291 7.49 -33.04 -16.59
N ASN A 292 6.21 -33.18 -16.23
CA ASN A 292 5.57 -32.32 -15.24
C ASN A 292 5.84 -32.77 -13.80
N SER A 293 6.15 -31.82 -12.92
CA SER A 293 6.26 -32.03 -11.47
C SER A 293 5.33 -31.09 -10.72
N ALA A 294 4.75 -31.59 -9.63
CA ALA A 294 3.82 -30.83 -8.79
C ALA A 294 4.41 -30.62 -7.39
N ARG A 295 4.13 -29.45 -6.82
CA ARG A 295 4.60 -29.06 -5.48
C ARG A 295 3.46 -28.52 -4.66
N VAL A 296 3.39 -28.96 -3.41
CA VAL A 296 2.38 -28.52 -2.45
C VAL A 296 3.09 -27.84 -1.29
N SER A 297 2.63 -26.65 -0.93
CA SER A 297 3.15 -25.91 0.22
C SER A 297 2.03 -25.37 1.08
N GLY A 298 2.32 -25.23 2.37
CA GLY A 298 1.45 -24.62 3.35
C GLY A 298 2.22 -23.62 4.20
N ALA A 299 1.53 -22.60 4.69
CA ALA A 299 2.08 -21.67 5.67
C ALA A 299 1.03 -21.29 6.70
N TYR A 300 1.47 -21.14 7.94
CA TYR A 300 0.65 -20.71 9.06
C TYR A 300 1.25 -19.47 9.71
N GLN A 301 0.43 -18.42 9.81
CA GLN A 301 0.76 -17.15 10.42
C GLN A 301 0.13 -17.07 11.82
N PHE A 302 0.99 -17.05 12.84
CA PHE A 302 0.58 -16.95 14.24
C PHE A 302 0.13 -15.52 14.56
N GLY A 303 -0.94 -15.40 15.36
CA GLY A 303 -1.32 -14.14 16.00
C GLY A 303 -1.82 -13.01 15.08
N ARG A 304 -2.13 -13.30 13.80
CA ARG A 304 -2.52 -12.29 12.80
C ARG A 304 -3.69 -11.41 13.25
N ALA A 305 -4.71 -12.00 13.90
CA ALA A 305 -5.85 -11.26 14.42
C ALA A 305 -5.45 -10.23 15.50
N LYS A 306 -4.62 -10.63 16.48
CA LYS A 306 -4.12 -9.73 17.53
C LYS A 306 -3.18 -8.66 16.98
N ALA A 307 -2.37 -8.99 15.97
CA ALA A 307 -1.50 -8.03 15.30
C ALA A 307 -2.33 -6.96 14.55
N ARG A 308 -3.37 -7.38 13.83
CA ARG A 308 -4.30 -6.49 13.12
C ARG A 308 -5.09 -5.60 14.07
N GLU A 309 -5.55 -6.13 15.21
CA GLU A 309 -6.24 -5.36 16.24
C GLU A 309 -5.32 -4.27 16.82
N ARG A 310 -4.07 -4.61 17.16
CA ARG A 310 -3.06 -3.65 17.62
C ARG A 310 -2.71 -2.62 16.55
N GLU A 311 -2.58 -3.03 15.29
CA GLU A 311 -2.30 -2.13 14.17
C GLU A 311 -3.48 -1.18 13.94
N THR A 312 -4.72 -1.69 13.95
CA THR A 312 -5.93 -0.89 13.81
C THR A 312 -6.04 0.11 14.97
N ALA A 313 -5.87 -0.32 16.22
CA ALA A 313 -5.89 0.55 17.39
C ALA A 313 -4.81 1.65 17.30
N ARG A 314 -3.60 1.29 16.86
CA ARG A 314 -2.50 2.24 16.65
C ARG A 314 -2.86 3.28 15.58
N VAL A 315 -3.33 2.83 14.42
CA VAL A 315 -3.73 3.70 13.29
C VAL A 315 -4.88 4.62 13.70
N THR A 316 -5.89 4.10 14.38
CA THR A 316 -7.02 4.91 14.89
C THR A 316 -6.53 5.97 15.87
N THR A 317 -5.61 5.62 16.78
CA THR A 317 -5.06 6.57 17.77
C THR A 317 -4.23 7.66 17.10
N THR A 318 -3.32 7.29 16.20
CA THR A 318 -2.43 8.26 15.54
C THR A 318 -3.16 9.12 14.52
N LEU A 319 -4.14 8.58 13.78
CA LEU A 319 -5.00 9.36 12.89
C LEU A 319 -5.86 10.35 13.70
N GLY A 320 -6.38 9.92 14.86
CA GLY A 320 -7.07 10.82 15.80
C GLY A 320 -6.17 11.98 16.24
N SER A 321 -4.89 11.72 16.51
CA SER A 321 -3.92 12.78 16.84
C SER A 321 -3.67 13.74 15.67
N ALA A 322 -3.61 13.23 14.43
CA ALA A 322 -3.47 14.06 13.23
C ALA A 322 -4.69 14.97 13.01
N GLU A 323 -5.91 14.43 13.16
CA GLU A 323 -7.15 15.22 13.07
C GLU A 323 -7.26 16.26 14.18
N ALA A 324 -6.80 15.94 15.40
CA ALA A 324 -6.75 16.90 16.51
C ALA A 324 -5.80 18.07 16.20
N ALA A 325 -4.59 17.78 15.70
CA ALA A 325 -3.65 18.82 15.27
C ALA A 325 -4.23 19.68 14.12
N LEU A 326 -4.96 19.07 13.18
CA LEU A 326 -5.67 19.79 12.13
C LEU A 326 -6.77 20.71 12.71
N ALA A 327 -7.54 20.23 13.69
CA ALA A 327 -8.57 21.03 14.36
C ALA A 327 -7.98 22.23 15.13
N GLU A 328 -6.78 22.06 15.67
CA GLU A 328 -5.99 23.12 16.29
C GLU A 328 -5.25 24.01 15.26
N ARG A 329 -5.50 23.83 13.95
CA ARG A 329 -4.87 24.60 12.85
C ARG A 329 -3.35 24.41 12.73
N ARG A 330 -2.80 23.35 13.33
CA ARG A 330 -1.37 22.97 13.24
C ARG A 330 -1.13 22.09 12.01
N TYR A 331 -1.23 22.67 10.81
CA TYR A 331 -1.24 21.92 9.54
C TYR A 331 0.03 21.10 9.29
N VAL A 332 1.21 21.65 9.61
CA VAL A 332 2.49 20.95 9.43
C VAL A 332 2.60 19.75 10.39
N ASP A 333 2.23 19.94 11.66
CA ASP A 333 2.21 18.86 12.66
C ASP A 333 1.21 17.78 12.30
N ALA A 334 0.03 18.17 11.81
CA ALA A 334 -1.02 17.25 11.38
C ALA A 334 -0.52 16.33 10.26
N LEU A 335 0.22 16.87 9.28
CA LEU A 335 0.85 16.08 8.22
C LEU A 335 1.95 15.16 8.76
N ALA A 336 2.80 15.64 9.67
CA ALA A 336 3.84 14.81 10.26
C ALA A 336 3.26 13.64 11.08
N LEU A 337 2.17 13.88 11.81
CA LEU A 337 1.43 12.83 12.53
C LEU A 337 0.74 11.86 11.56
N TYR A 338 0.14 12.39 10.49
CA TYR A 338 -0.48 11.58 9.45
C TYR A 338 0.55 10.69 8.73
N ASP A 339 1.71 11.20 8.34
CA ASP A 339 2.75 10.44 7.63
C ASP A 339 3.25 9.25 8.48
N ARG A 340 3.36 9.43 9.81
CA ARG A 340 3.67 8.33 10.74
C ARG A 340 2.60 7.24 10.79
N THR A 341 1.35 7.54 10.42
CA THR A 341 0.27 6.53 10.33
C THR A 341 0.41 5.67 9.09
N VAL A 342 0.85 6.26 7.97
CA VAL A 342 0.94 5.61 6.66
C VAL A 342 2.21 4.74 6.54
N GLU A 343 3.27 5.04 7.30
CA GLU A 343 4.50 4.23 7.34
C GLU A 343 4.30 2.77 7.83
N GLY A 344 3.09 2.39 8.28
CA GLY A 344 2.77 1.04 8.75
C GLY A 344 1.53 0.37 8.16
N ALA A 345 0.63 1.10 7.48
CA ALA A 345 -0.70 0.58 7.11
C ALA A 345 -1.05 0.84 5.64
N ALA A 346 -1.89 -0.02 5.05
CA ALA A 346 -2.35 0.08 3.67
C ALA A 346 -2.99 1.46 3.35
N PRO A 347 -2.87 1.96 2.10
CA PRO A 347 -3.43 3.26 1.71
C PRO A 347 -4.95 3.27 1.91
N GLN A 348 -5.42 3.99 2.91
CA GLN A 348 -6.85 4.19 3.17
C GLN A 348 -7.42 5.29 2.26
N ARG A 349 -8.75 5.33 2.11
CA ARG A 349 -9.48 6.42 1.42
C ARG A 349 -9.13 7.82 1.96
N SER A 350 -8.68 7.93 3.21
CA SER A 350 -8.17 9.17 3.80
C SER A 350 -6.90 9.70 3.11
N GLY A 351 -6.15 8.86 2.38
CA GLY A 351 -4.94 9.24 1.65
C GLY A 351 -5.09 10.45 0.75
N GLU A 352 -6.17 10.50 -0.03
CA GLU A 352 -6.38 11.60 -0.97
C GLU A 352 -6.67 12.94 -0.26
N ARG A 353 -7.43 12.89 0.84
CA ARG A 353 -7.76 14.07 1.67
C ARG A 353 -6.49 14.71 2.24
N TRP A 354 -5.60 13.88 2.78
CA TRP A 354 -4.33 14.32 3.36
C TRP A 354 -3.29 14.72 2.31
N GLU A 355 -3.32 14.12 1.10
CA GLU A 355 -2.47 14.57 -0.02
C GLU A 355 -2.84 15.98 -0.48
N ARG A 356 -4.14 16.31 -0.49
CA ARG A 356 -4.61 17.67 -0.76
C ARG A 356 -4.09 18.64 0.29
N LEU A 357 -4.20 18.30 1.58
CA LEU A 357 -3.58 19.11 2.65
C LEU A 357 -2.07 19.29 2.42
N ARG A 358 -1.33 18.23 2.09
CA ARG A 358 0.11 18.29 1.83
C ARG A 358 0.43 19.25 0.68
N THR A 359 -0.34 19.17 -0.39
CA THR A 359 -0.18 20.04 -1.56
C THR A 359 -0.43 21.50 -1.19
N LEU A 360 -1.48 21.77 -0.42
CA LEU A 360 -1.79 23.11 0.08
C LEU A 360 -0.71 23.63 1.02
N VAL A 361 -0.29 22.86 2.02
CA VAL A 361 0.77 23.24 2.97
C VAL A 361 2.08 23.57 2.25
N ARG A 362 2.43 22.80 1.21
CA ARG A 362 3.60 23.08 0.36
C ARG A 362 3.43 24.35 -0.45
N GLU A 363 2.26 24.56 -1.05
CA GLU A 363 1.96 25.77 -1.84
C GLU A 363 2.02 27.04 -0.99
N LEU A 364 1.55 26.96 0.26
CA LEU A 364 1.60 28.06 1.23
C LEU A 364 3.00 28.26 1.85
N GLY A 365 3.96 27.37 1.60
CA GLY A 365 5.31 27.45 2.16
C GLY A 365 5.37 27.37 3.70
N LEU A 366 4.36 26.79 4.36
CA LEU A 366 4.28 26.80 5.83
C LEU A 366 5.50 26.18 6.54
N PRO A 367 6.15 25.13 6.02
CA PRO A 367 7.38 24.62 6.63
C PRO A 367 8.54 25.61 6.61
N GLN A 368 8.58 26.53 5.63
CA GLN A 368 9.61 27.55 5.49
C GLN A 368 9.27 28.84 6.24
N TYR A 369 7.98 29.11 6.47
CA TYR A 369 7.48 30.34 7.09
C TYR A 369 6.68 30.05 8.38
N PRO A 370 7.36 29.84 9.52
CA PRO A 370 6.70 29.48 10.79
C PRO A 370 5.78 30.57 11.34
N GLU A 371 6.05 31.85 11.06
CA GLU A 371 5.17 32.96 11.47
C GLU A 371 3.82 32.92 10.74
N ALA A 372 3.80 32.57 9.45
CA ALA A 372 2.57 32.35 8.71
C ALA A 372 1.76 31.17 9.28
N ALA A 373 2.43 30.08 9.64
CA ALA A 373 1.77 28.94 10.29
C ALA A 373 1.14 29.34 11.64
N LYS A 374 1.82 30.22 12.40
CA LYS A 374 1.32 30.76 13.67
C LYS A 374 0.14 31.71 13.48
N GLU A 375 0.16 32.59 12.48
CA GLU A 375 -0.93 33.52 12.20
C GLU A 375 -2.21 32.79 11.76
N LEU A 376 -2.09 31.75 10.90
CA LEU A 376 -3.23 30.88 10.55
C LEU A 376 -3.82 30.19 11.79
N ARG A 377 -2.98 29.87 12.77
CA ARG A 377 -3.38 29.22 14.02
C ARG A 377 -4.02 30.19 15.01
N ASP A 378 -3.52 31.42 15.12
CA ASP A 378 -3.90 32.34 16.19
C ASP A 378 -4.92 33.40 15.72
N GLY A 379 -5.26 33.44 14.43
CA GLY A 379 -6.13 34.44 13.78
C GLY A 379 -7.62 34.45 14.15
N GLY A 380 -8.01 34.02 15.36
CA GLY A 380 -9.39 34.15 15.87
C GLY A 380 -10.47 33.58 14.94
N GLU A 381 -11.48 34.40 14.63
CA GLU A 381 -12.60 34.08 13.73
C GLU A 381 -12.13 33.81 12.29
N GLN A 382 -11.19 34.61 11.77
CA GLN A 382 -10.60 34.41 10.44
C GLN A 382 -9.86 33.07 10.37
N GLY A 383 -9.15 32.70 11.43
CA GLY A 383 -8.51 31.38 11.55
C GLY A 383 -9.54 30.24 11.54
N GLY A 384 -10.73 30.45 12.13
CA GLY A 384 -11.83 29.48 12.09
C GLY A 384 -12.37 29.28 10.68
N LEU A 385 -12.56 30.37 9.93
CA LEU A 385 -12.95 30.33 8.51
C LEU A 385 -11.85 29.69 7.65
N GLY A 386 -10.59 30.02 7.90
CA GLY A 386 -9.43 29.40 7.24
C GLY A 386 -9.39 27.89 7.46
N LEU A 387 -9.65 27.41 8.68
CA LEU A 387 -9.76 25.97 8.95
C LEU A 387 -10.91 25.32 8.16
N LYS A 388 -12.08 25.97 8.12
CA LYS A 388 -13.22 25.48 7.32
C LYS A 388 -12.84 25.42 5.83
N ALA A 389 -12.12 26.43 5.32
CA ALA A 389 -11.66 26.48 3.94
C ALA A 389 -10.69 25.33 3.63
N VAL A 390 -9.70 25.11 4.49
CA VAL A 390 -8.75 23.99 4.38
C VAL A 390 -9.48 22.66 4.39
N ARG A 391 -10.44 22.44 5.29
CA ARG A 391 -11.25 21.21 5.33
C ARG A 391 -12.09 21.02 4.06
N ALA A 392 -12.78 22.06 3.60
CA ALA A 392 -13.54 22.01 2.34
C ALA A 392 -12.63 21.67 1.15
N PHE A 393 -11.43 22.27 1.09
CA PHE A 393 -10.44 21.96 0.08
C PHE A 393 -9.99 20.50 0.18
N MET A 394 -9.67 20.00 1.37
CA MET A 394 -9.30 18.60 1.61
C MET A 394 -10.41 17.62 1.17
N ASP A 395 -11.67 17.99 1.36
CA ASP A 395 -12.85 17.19 1.03
C ASP A 395 -13.34 17.36 -0.42
N LYS A 396 -12.56 18.04 -1.29
CA LYS A 396 -12.88 18.34 -2.71
C LYS A 396 -14.13 19.22 -2.91
N ARG A 397 -14.49 20.03 -1.92
CA ARG A 397 -15.53 21.07 -2.04
C ARG A 397 -14.86 22.39 -2.39
N ASP A 398 -14.36 22.49 -3.61
CA ASP A 398 -13.48 23.59 -4.06
C ASP A 398 -14.19 24.96 -4.04
N GLU A 399 -15.46 25.01 -4.45
CA GLU A 399 -16.25 26.25 -4.39
C GLU A 399 -16.47 26.74 -2.94
N ASP A 400 -16.74 25.82 -2.01
CA ASP A 400 -16.89 26.12 -0.59
C ASP A 400 -15.56 26.60 0.00
N ALA A 401 -14.46 25.94 -0.38
CA ALA A 401 -13.11 26.31 0.05
C ALA A 401 -12.76 27.75 -0.38
N LEU A 402 -13.06 28.11 -1.63
CA LEU A 402 -12.84 29.47 -2.15
C LEU A 402 -13.68 30.51 -1.44
N LEU A 403 -14.97 30.24 -1.23
CA LEU A 403 -15.87 31.15 -0.51
C LEU A 403 -15.40 31.38 0.92
N LEU A 404 -15.04 30.30 1.63
CA LEU A 404 -14.56 30.37 3.01
C LEU A 404 -13.18 31.04 3.11
N ALA A 405 -12.29 30.81 2.14
CA ALA A 405 -10.98 31.46 2.09
C ALA A 405 -11.12 32.97 1.77
N ALA A 406 -12.04 33.35 0.88
CA ALA A 406 -12.35 34.75 0.59
C ALA A 406 -12.95 35.46 1.81
N ALA A 407 -13.86 34.79 2.52
CA ALA A 407 -14.41 35.29 3.77
C ALA A 407 -13.35 35.40 4.88
N ALA A 408 -12.40 34.46 4.96
CA ALA A 408 -11.29 34.51 5.90
C ALA A 408 -10.34 35.69 5.58
N ALA A 409 -10.05 35.93 4.30
CA ALA A 409 -9.26 37.08 3.85
C ALA A 409 -9.96 38.42 4.19
N GLY A 410 -11.30 38.46 4.11
CA GLY A 410 -12.10 39.61 4.51
C GLY A 410 -11.82 40.87 3.68
N THR A 411 -12.08 42.06 4.24
CA THR A 411 -11.83 43.34 3.55
C THR A 411 -10.37 43.74 3.47
N ASP A 412 -9.49 43.03 4.20
CA ASP A 412 -8.07 43.29 4.27
C ASP A 412 -7.31 42.10 3.67
N ALA A 413 -7.59 41.79 2.40
CA ALA A 413 -6.93 40.71 1.67
C ALA A 413 -5.40 40.87 1.56
N ARG A 414 -4.87 42.02 1.99
CA ARG A 414 -3.44 42.33 2.10
C ARG A 414 -2.85 42.00 3.48
N ARG A 415 -3.66 41.63 4.49
CA ARG A 415 -3.16 40.92 5.67
C ARG A 415 -2.67 39.55 5.24
N GLU A 416 -1.40 39.32 5.50
CA GLU A 416 -0.54 38.52 4.64
C GLU A 416 -0.98 37.05 4.56
N VAL A 417 -1.48 36.44 5.63
CA VAL A 417 -1.63 34.98 5.65
C VAL A 417 -2.92 34.42 5.07
N PHE A 418 -4.07 35.06 5.30
CA PHE A 418 -5.37 34.57 4.78
C PHE A 418 -5.55 34.91 3.29
N GLY A 419 -4.93 36.00 2.83
CA GLY A 419 -4.79 36.29 1.39
C GLY A 419 -3.92 35.23 0.69
N VAL A 420 -2.81 34.82 1.30
CA VAL A 420 -1.96 33.72 0.79
C VAL A 420 -2.72 32.38 0.80
N LEU A 421 -3.53 32.10 1.84
CA LEU A 421 -4.40 30.91 1.85
C LEU A 421 -5.37 30.90 0.66
N LEU A 422 -6.05 32.02 0.40
CA LEU A 422 -6.95 32.17 -0.74
C LEU A 422 -6.20 31.94 -2.06
N GLN A 423 -5.09 32.64 -2.29
CA GLN A 423 -4.29 32.50 -3.50
C GLN A 423 -3.79 31.06 -3.72
N GLY A 424 -3.38 30.39 -2.63
CA GLY A 424 -2.98 28.99 -2.68
C GLY A 424 -4.11 28.07 -3.13
N ILE A 425 -5.32 28.25 -2.59
CA ILE A 425 -6.50 27.48 -3.01
C ILE A 425 -6.89 27.81 -4.46
N GLU A 426 -6.87 29.08 -4.87
CA GLU A 426 -7.16 29.50 -6.25
C GLU A 426 -6.22 28.82 -7.25
N LYS A 427 -4.92 28.83 -6.95
CA LYS A 427 -3.89 28.22 -7.80
C LYS A 427 -4.04 26.71 -7.90
N LEU A 428 -4.36 26.03 -6.79
CA LEU A 428 -4.49 24.57 -6.77
C LEU A 428 -5.81 24.06 -7.38
N THR A 429 -6.88 24.87 -7.30
CA THR A 429 -8.19 24.53 -7.88
C THR A 429 -8.36 25.02 -9.31
N PHE A 430 -7.46 25.88 -9.81
CA PHE A 430 -7.58 26.59 -11.09
C PHE A 430 -8.86 27.42 -11.20
N GLN A 431 -9.37 27.90 -10.07
CA GLN A 431 -10.57 28.72 -9.97
C GLN A 431 -10.23 30.00 -9.20
N LYS A 432 -10.87 31.12 -9.55
CA LYS A 432 -10.73 32.38 -8.82
C LYS A 432 -11.94 32.61 -7.94
N ALA A 433 -11.73 33.13 -6.74
CA ALA A 433 -12.83 33.65 -5.94
C ALA A 433 -13.40 34.90 -6.62
N SER A 434 -14.70 35.14 -6.42
CA SER A 434 -15.30 36.38 -6.89
C SER A 434 -14.73 37.54 -6.07
N PRO A 435 -14.34 38.67 -6.70
CA PRO A 435 -13.92 39.86 -5.95
C PRO A 435 -14.96 40.35 -4.94
N GLU A 436 -16.25 40.08 -5.21
CA GLU A 436 -17.37 40.39 -4.33
C GLU A 436 -17.43 39.52 -3.07
N ASP A 437 -16.82 38.32 -3.10
CA ASP A 437 -16.78 37.41 -1.95
C ASP A 437 -15.69 37.82 -0.92
N ILE A 438 -14.77 38.72 -1.31
CA ILE A 438 -13.69 39.25 -0.46
C ILE A 438 -14.22 40.42 0.37
N THR A 439 -15.01 40.10 1.39
CA THR A 439 -15.64 41.09 2.28
C THR A 439 -15.93 40.50 3.66
N SER A 440 -16.47 41.31 4.57
CA SER A 440 -16.82 40.82 5.92
C SER A 440 -17.95 39.78 5.86
N VAL A 441 -17.90 38.77 6.75
CA VAL A 441 -18.90 37.69 6.82
C VAL A 441 -20.34 38.22 6.87
N PRO A 442 -20.70 39.21 7.70
CA PRO A 442 -22.07 39.72 7.74
C PRO A 442 -22.53 40.31 6.40
N ARG A 443 -21.65 41.04 5.71
CA ARG A 443 -21.93 41.61 4.40
C ARG A 443 -22.09 40.52 3.35
N LEU A 444 -21.22 39.52 3.37
CA LEU A 444 -21.28 38.39 2.45
C LEU A 444 -22.58 37.59 2.63
N VAL A 445 -22.98 37.29 3.87
CA VAL A 445 -24.26 36.64 4.19
C VAL A 445 -25.44 37.48 3.68
N ALA A 446 -25.43 38.80 3.91
CA ALA A 446 -26.47 39.70 3.40
C ALA A 446 -26.55 39.71 1.86
N MET A 447 -25.40 39.69 1.19
CA MET A 447 -25.33 39.58 -0.28
C MET A 447 -25.91 38.25 -0.77
N LYS A 448 -25.56 37.13 -0.14
CA LYS A 448 -26.16 35.82 -0.47
C LYS A 448 -27.67 35.82 -0.23
N MET A 449 -28.16 36.38 0.88
CA MET A 449 -29.61 36.51 1.15
C MET A 449 -30.33 37.38 0.13
N THR A 450 -29.71 38.46 -0.35
CA THR A 450 -30.26 39.31 -1.41
C THR A 450 -30.37 38.53 -2.73
N ARG A 451 -29.34 37.74 -3.05
CA ARG A 451 -29.35 36.85 -4.22
C ARG A 451 -30.44 35.79 -4.12
N VAL A 452 -30.66 35.18 -2.95
CA VAL A 452 -31.75 34.22 -2.74
C VAL A 452 -33.09 34.82 -3.14
N VAL A 453 -33.39 36.05 -2.71
CA VAL A 453 -34.66 36.72 -3.06
C VAL A 453 -34.78 36.96 -4.57
N ALA A 454 -33.70 37.39 -5.23
CA ALA A 454 -33.68 37.63 -6.67
C ALA A 454 -33.85 36.34 -7.49
N GLU A 455 -33.13 35.27 -7.14
CA GLU A 455 -33.20 33.98 -7.82
C GLU A 455 -34.55 33.29 -7.58
N PHE A 456 -35.12 33.41 -6.37
CA PHE A 456 -36.45 32.91 -6.04
C PHE A 456 -37.54 33.60 -6.87
N LYS A 457 -37.51 34.94 -6.98
CA LYS A 457 -38.43 35.69 -7.86
C LYS A 457 -38.29 35.28 -9.32
N SER A 458 -37.07 34.97 -9.75
CA SER A 458 -36.76 34.51 -11.11
C SER A 458 -37.05 33.02 -11.33
N ARG A 459 -37.64 32.31 -10.35
CA ARG A 459 -37.91 30.86 -10.35
C ARG A 459 -36.67 29.98 -10.55
N ARG A 460 -35.47 30.51 -10.28
CA ARG A 460 -34.19 29.77 -10.34
C ARG A 460 -33.90 29.14 -8.98
N PHE A 461 -34.75 28.22 -8.56
CA PHE A 461 -34.75 27.69 -7.20
C PHE A 461 -33.44 26.97 -6.82
N GLU A 462 -32.79 26.28 -7.75
CA GLU A 462 -31.50 25.61 -7.49
C GLU A 462 -30.38 26.61 -7.15
N LEU A 463 -30.34 27.77 -7.82
CA LEU A 463 -29.39 28.83 -7.50
C LEU A 463 -29.72 29.49 -6.15
N ALA A 464 -31.00 29.57 -5.80
CA ALA A 464 -31.45 30.05 -4.50
C ALA A 464 -31.08 29.08 -3.36
N VAL A 465 -31.19 27.77 -3.57
CA VAL A 465 -30.69 26.75 -2.62
C VAL A 465 -29.19 26.91 -2.41
N LYS A 466 -28.42 26.99 -3.50
CA LYS A 466 -26.95 27.17 -3.43
C LYS A 466 -26.57 28.43 -2.66
N ALA A 467 -27.26 29.55 -2.89
CA ALA A 467 -27.01 30.80 -2.16
C ALA A 467 -27.36 30.69 -0.66
N CYS A 468 -28.44 29.97 -0.31
CA CYS A 468 -28.77 29.64 1.09
C CYS A 468 -27.71 28.76 1.75
N GLU A 469 -27.26 27.70 1.09
CA GLU A 469 -26.22 26.79 1.58
C GLU A 469 -24.89 27.53 1.78
N GLN A 470 -24.51 28.40 0.84
CA GLN A 470 -23.34 29.27 0.98
C GLN A 470 -23.45 30.24 2.17
N ALA A 471 -24.63 30.80 2.42
CA ALA A 471 -24.84 31.67 3.59
C ALA A 471 -24.75 30.89 4.90
N LEU A 472 -25.31 29.67 4.96
CA LEU A 472 -25.22 28.80 6.12
C LEU A 472 -23.82 28.22 6.34
N LEU A 473 -23.04 28.07 5.27
CA LEU A 473 -21.63 27.70 5.37
C LEU A 473 -20.81 28.78 6.10
N LEU A 474 -21.13 30.04 5.83
CA LEU A 474 -20.52 31.22 6.46
C LEU A 474 -21.06 31.48 7.87
N ALA A 475 -22.37 31.47 8.04
CA ALA A 475 -23.09 31.70 9.29
C ALA A 475 -24.13 30.59 9.54
N PRO A 476 -23.72 29.46 10.15
CA PRO A 476 -24.59 28.30 10.38
C PRO A 476 -25.80 28.58 11.28
N ASP A 477 -25.70 29.61 12.10
CA ASP A 477 -26.67 30.08 13.08
C ASP A 477 -27.56 31.22 12.57
N SER A 478 -27.59 31.46 11.25
CA SER A 478 -28.45 32.49 10.64
C SER A 478 -29.92 32.03 10.56
N PRO A 479 -30.85 32.59 11.37
CA PRO A 479 -32.25 32.17 11.32
C PRO A 479 -32.89 32.49 9.98
N VAL A 480 -32.48 33.61 9.37
CA VAL A 480 -32.98 34.08 8.07
C VAL A 480 -32.55 33.14 6.94
N ALA A 481 -31.31 32.65 6.95
CA ALA A 481 -30.83 31.74 5.92
C ALA A 481 -31.55 30.38 5.98
N HIS A 482 -31.79 29.87 7.20
CA HIS A 482 -32.59 28.66 7.42
C HIS A 482 -34.06 28.84 6.98
N GLU A 483 -34.67 29.98 7.30
CA GLU A 483 -36.04 30.31 6.88
C GLU A 483 -36.17 30.34 5.34
N ARG A 484 -35.21 31.01 4.69
CA ARG A 484 -35.17 31.15 3.24
C ARG A 484 -34.89 29.80 2.57
N LEU A 485 -33.99 28.98 3.12
CA LEU A 485 -33.72 27.64 2.61
C LEU A 485 -34.99 26.78 2.66
N GLY A 486 -35.71 26.81 3.79
CA GLY A 486 -36.98 26.10 3.91
C GLY A 486 -38.00 26.54 2.86
N SER A 487 -38.12 27.85 2.63
CA SER A 487 -39.02 28.43 1.62
C SER A 487 -38.67 28.00 0.20
N VAL A 488 -37.39 28.00 -0.15
CA VAL A 488 -36.90 27.58 -1.47
C VAL A 488 -37.11 26.08 -1.67
N LEU A 489 -36.77 25.25 -0.67
CA LEU A 489 -36.94 23.80 -0.72
C LEU A 489 -38.42 23.39 -0.83
N PHE A 490 -39.30 24.12 -0.18
CA PHE A 490 -40.74 23.91 -0.29
C PHE A 490 -41.24 24.20 -1.72
N ALA A 491 -40.76 25.27 -2.35
CA ALA A 491 -41.06 25.58 -3.75
C ALA A 491 -40.53 24.49 -4.72
N LEU A 492 -39.43 23.82 -4.38
CA LEU A 492 -38.90 22.65 -5.10
C LEU A 492 -39.64 21.34 -4.80
N GLY A 493 -40.67 21.35 -3.95
CA GLY A 493 -41.42 20.15 -3.55
C GLY A 493 -40.70 19.27 -2.50
N GLN A 494 -39.53 19.68 -2.03
CA GLN A 494 -38.73 18.96 -1.02
C GLN A 494 -39.22 19.25 0.41
N LYS A 495 -40.50 18.96 0.67
CA LYS A 495 -41.21 19.35 1.91
C LYS A 495 -40.53 18.86 3.19
N GLY A 496 -39.93 17.67 3.19
CA GLY A 496 -39.23 17.13 4.36
C GLY A 496 -38.01 17.96 4.75
N ARG A 497 -37.11 18.25 3.80
CA ARG A 497 -35.94 19.11 4.04
C ARG A 497 -36.35 20.54 4.37
N ALA A 498 -37.40 21.04 3.73
CA ALA A 498 -37.95 22.37 4.02
C ALA A 498 -38.36 22.50 5.49
N LEU A 499 -39.05 21.48 6.01
CA LEU A 499 -39.47 21.44 7.39
C LEU A 499 -38.28 21.53 8.34
N GLU A 500 -37.26 20.67 8.16
CA GLU A 500 -36.06 20.68 8.99
C GLU A 500 -35.36 22.06 9.02
N SER A 501 -35.23 22.73 7.87
CA SER A 501 -34.67 24.08 7.82
C SER A 501 -35.52 25.10 8.60
N TRP A 502 -36.85 25.04 8.51
CA TRP A 502 -37.72 25.90 9.30
C TRP A 502 -37.68 25.59 10.79
N LYS A 503 -37.51 24.32 11.19
CA LYS A 503 -37.31 23.95 12.60
C LYS A 503 -36.06 24.63 13.15
N GLU A 504 -34.96 24.56 12.41
CA GLU A 504 -33.70 25.15 12.85
C GLU A 504 -33.80 26.69 12.91
N SER A 505 -34.51 27.31 11.97
CA SER A 505 -34.82 28.75 12.03
C SER A 505 -35.60 29.11 13.31
N LEU A 506 -36.65 28.35 13.66
CA LEU A 506 -37.44 28.57 14.88
C LEU A 506 -36.67 28.25 16.16
N ARG A 507 -35.76 27.27 16.13
CA ARG A 507 -34.87 26.98 17.27
C ARG A 507 -33.96 28.16 17.56
N LEU A 508 -33.45 28.82 16.52
CA LEU A 508 -32.58 29.99 16.64
C LEU A 508 -33.38 31.28 16.94
N LYS A 509 -34.62 31.38 16.43
CA LYS A 509 -35.52 32.52 16.63
C LYS A 509 -36.97 32.06 16.93
N PRO A 510 -37.27 31.73 18.20
CA PRO A 510 -38.57 31.15 18.59
C PRO A 510 -39.77 32.09 18.47
N ASP A 511 -39.53 33.40 18.46
CA ASP A 511 -40.54 34.46 18.43
C ASP A 511 -41.01 34.81 16.99
N ASN A 512 -40.58 34.06 15.97
CA ASN A 512 -40.98 34.29 14.58
C ASN A 512 -42.45 33.87 14.33
N ALA A 513 -43.39 34.74 14.72
CA ALA A 513 -44.83 34.52 14.58
C ALA A 513 -45.27 34.28 13.14
N VAL A 514 -44.59 34.91 12.16
CA VAL A 514 -44.89 34.77 10.73
C VAL A 514 -44.58 33.35 10.25
N LEU A 515 -43.41 32.82 10.61
CA LEU A 515 -43.03 31.46 10.26
C LEU A 515 -43.91 30.42 10.97
N LYS A 516 -44.23 30.66 12.25
CA LYS A 516 -45.17 29.81 13.01
C LYS A 516 -46.55 29.73 12.35
N ASP A 517 -47.14 30.86 11.94
CA ASP A 517 -48.44 30.89 11.25
C ASP A 517 -48.36 30.23 9.86
N PHE A 518 -47.28 30.46 9.12
CA PHE A 518 -47.06 29.82 7.82
C PHE A 518 -47.02 28.28 7.94
N LEU A 519 -46.27 27.75 8.91
CA LEU A 519 -46.17 26.30 9.14
C LEU A 519 -47.53 25.67 9.50
N LYS A 520 -48.39 26.37 10.27
CA LYS A 520 -49.76 25.91 10.55
C LYS A 520 -50.59 25.77 9.26
N ARG A 521 -50.52 26.77 8.37
CA ARG A 521 -51.27 26.78 7.11
C ARG A 521 -50.82 25.70 6.13
N VAL A 522 -49.54 25.35 6.16
CA VAL A 522 -48.94 24.34 5.26
C VAL A 522 -49.12 22.91 5.81
N GLY A 523 -49.76 22.75 6.98
CA GLY A 523 -50.05 21.44 7.57
C GLY A 523 -48.83 20.75 8.19
N ALA A 524 -47.84 21.52 8.64
CA ALA A 524 -46.69 20.97 9.35
C ALA A 524 -47.11 20.43 10.74
N PRO A 525 -46.47 19.36 11.26
CA PRO A 525 -46.87 18.73 12.53
C PRO A 525 -46.94 19.74 13.69
N LEU A 526 -48.02 19.68 14.47
CA LEU A 526 -48.36 20.59 15.58
C LEU A 526 -47.27 20.75 16.66
N GLY A 527 -46.33 19.81 16.76
CA GLY A 527 -45.19 19.88 17.70
C GLY A 527 -44.12 20.93 17.35
N LEU A 528 -44.26 21.67 16.25
CA LEU A 528 -43.32 22.73 15.85
C LEU A 528 -43.76 24.15 16.20
N VAL A 529 -45.02 24.32 16.59
CA VAL A 529 -45.63 25.64 16.71
C VAL A 529 -46.06 25.96 18.13
N ASN A 530 -46.15 24.95 18.99
CA ASN A 530 -46.51 25.07 20.39
C ASN A 530 -45.30 24.71 21.28
N GLU A 531 -44.38 25.67 21.40
CA GLU A 531 -43.61 25.95 22.62
C GLU A 531 -43.57 27.48 22.80
#